data_AF-A0A9B0U931-F1
#
_entry.id   AF-A0A9B0U931-F1
#
_cell.length_a   1.000
_cell.length_b   1.000
_cell.length_c   1.000
_cell.angle_alpha   90.00
_cell.angle_beta   90.00
_cell.angle_gamma   90.00
#
_symmetry.space_group_name_H-M   'P 1'
#
loop_
_entity.id
_entity.type
_entity.pdbx_description
1 polymer ?
#
loop_
_entity_poly.entity_id
_entity_poly.type
_entity_poly.pdbx_seq_one_letter_code
_entity_poly.pdbx_strand_id
1 'polypeptide(L)'
;IAEWLSDGERPAVCLKLDESHRPVKLQKVVLGFPCNSNQTEFKFDLTLNYKIASVIQTYSDQKPTLVFCATRKGVQQAASVLVKDAKFTMTVEQKQRLQKYAASLRDSKLRDILIDGVAYHHAGMELSDRKVVERAFTVGDLPVLFTTSTLSMGVNLPAHLVVIKSTMHYAGGMFEEYSETDILQMIGRAGRPQFDSTATAVIMTRLSTREKYIQILACTDTVESSLHRHLIEHLNAEIVLHTITDVNIALEWIRSTLLYIRALKNPSHY
;
A
#
# COMPACT_ATOMS: atom_id res chain seq x y z
N ILE A 1 17.78 1.48 -16.74
CA ILE A 1 18.21 1.88 -15.37
C ILE A 1 19.69 1.57 -15.16
N ALA A 2 20.15 0.32 -15.19
CA ALA A 2 21.59 0.03 -15.01
C ALA A 2 22.49 0.84 -15.97
N GLU A 3 22.17 0.84 -17.26
CA GLU A 3 22.88 1.65 -18.27
C GLU A 3 22.87 3.17 -17.96
N TRP A 4 21.81 3.68 -17.34
CA TRP A 4 21.71 5.08 -16.94
C TRP A 4 22.59 5.39 -15.73
N LEU A 5 22.79 4.42 -14.83
CA LEU A 5 23.56 4.58 -13.60
C LEU A 5 25.04 4.21 -13.75
N SER A 6 25.46 3.72 -14.91
CA SER A 6 26.87 3.45 -15.18
C SER A 6 27.63 4.77 -15.27
N ASP A 7 28.68 4.94 -14.47
CA ASP A 7 29.71 5.90 -14.80
C ASP A 7 30.58 5.30 -15.93
N GLY A 8 31.07 6.09 -16.88
CA GLY A 8 31.76 5.58 -18.07
C GLY A 8 33.00 4.70 -17.80
N GLU A 9 33.43 4.57 -16.54
CA GLU A 9 34.56 3.76 -16.10
C GLU A 9 34.12 2.41 -15.48
N ARG A 10 32.94 2.34 -14.86
CA ARG A 10 32.42 1.15 -14.18
C ARG A 10 30.96 0.90 -14.57
N PRO A 11 30.67 -0.19 -15.28
CA PRO A 11 29.29 -0.53 -15.60
C PRO A 11 28.52 -0.87 -14.31
N ALA A 12 27.32 -0.32 -14.16
CA ALA A 12 26.44 -0.67 -13.05
C ALA A 12 26.04 -2.16 -13.14
N VAL A 13 26.24 -2.90 -12.06
CA VAL A 13 25.85 -4.30 -11.99
C VAL A 13 24.34 -4.41 -11.83
N CYS A 14 23.67 -5.03 -12.80
CA CYS A 14 22.24 -5.27 -12.76
C CYS A 14 21.95 -6.65 -12.15
N LEU A 15 21.46 -6.68 -10.91
CA LEU A 15 20.94 -7.88 -10.28
C LEU A 15 19.41 -7.88 -10.41
N LYS A 16 18.89 -8.70 -11.33
CA LYS A 16 17.43 -8.87 -11.50
C LYS A 16 16.95 -9.98 -10.57
N LEU A 17 16.45 -9.59 -9.41
CA LEU A 17 15.81 -10.50 -8.45
C LEU A 17 14.33 -10.58 -8.75
N ASP A 18 13.83 -11.80 -8.92
CA ASP A 18 12.40 -12.07 -9.06
C ASP A 18 11.74 -12.25 -7.68
N GLU A 19 10.40 -12.40 -7.69
CA GLU A 19 9.60 -12.67 -6.48
C GLU A 19 10.00 -13.96 -5.75
N SER A 20 10.74 -14.87 -6.40
CA SER A 20 11.21 -16.10 -5.76
C SER A 20 12.26 -15.81 -4.67
N HIS A 21 12.93 -14.66 -4.72
CA HIS A 21 13.92 -14.25 -3.73
C HIS A 21 13.30 -13.61 -2.48
N ARG A 22 11.97 -13.44 -2.45
CA ARG A 22 11.28 -12.88 -1.29
C ARG A 22 11.42 -13.81 -0.07
N PRO A 23 11.84 -13.30 1.12
CA PRO A 23 12.01 -14.14 2.32
C PRO A 23 10.74 -14.86 2.75
N VAL A 24 9.58 -14.23 2.52
CA VAL A 24 8.25 -14.81 2.77
C VAL A 24 7.51 -14.87 1.43
N LYS A 25 7.17 -16.08 0.99
CA LYS A 25 6.50 -16.30 -0.31
C LYS A 25 5.14 -15.63 -0.33
N LEU A 26 4.90 -14.81 -1.35
CA LEU A 26 3.69 -14.01 -1.44
C LEU A 26 2.69 -14.60 -2.43
N GLN A 27 1.50 -14.93 -1.93
CA GLN A 27 0.34 -15.16 -2.77
C GLN A 27 -0.36 -13.82 -3.03
N LYS A 28 -0.50 -13.46 -4.31
CA LYS A 28 -1.18 -12.24 -4.75
C LYS A 28 -2.56 -12.61 -5.30
N VAL A 29 -3.62 -12.01 -4.78
CA VAL A 29 -5.01 -12.29 -5.18
C VAL A 29 -5.73 -11.01 -5.54
N VAL A 30 -6.43 -10.99 -6.67
CA VAL A 30 -7.27 -9.86 -7.09
C VAL A 30 -8.73 -10.30 -7.19
N LEU A 31 -9.56 -9.73 -6.31
CA LEU A 31 -10.99 -9.97 -6.25
C LEU A 31 -11.74 -8.81 -6.91
N GLY A 32 -12.50 -9.14 -7.96
CA GLY A 32 -13.38 -8.20 -8.65
C GLY A 32 -14.79 -8.23 -8.06
N PHE A 33 -15.31 -7.08 -7.66
CA PHE A 33 -16.66 -6.93 -7.14
C PHE A 33 -17.55 -6.18 -8.14
N PRO A 34 -18.83 -6.56 -8.28
CA PRO A 34 -19.76 -5.87 -9.16
C PRO A 34 -19.94 -4.42 -8.69
N CYS A 35 -19.89 -3.49 -9.64
CA CYS A 35 -20.13 -2.07 -9.41
C CYS A 35 -21.09 -1.59 -10.49
N ASN A 36 -22.22 -1.02 -10.09
CA ASN A 36 -23.20 -0.51 -11.05
C ASN A 36 -22.70 0.79 -11.66
N SER A 37 -23.05 1.08 -12.91
CA SER A 37 -22.59 2.28 -13.63
C SER A 37 -22.98 3.60 -12.95
N ASN A 38 -24.08 3.60 -12.18
CA ASN A 38 -24.57 4.76 -11.43
C ASN A 38 -24.08 4.80 -9.96
N GLN A 39 -23.25 3.84 -9.55
CA GLN A 39 -22.72 3.78 -8.19
C GLN A 39 -21.49 4.68 -8.07
N THR A 40 -21.51 5.58 -7.08
CA THR A 40 -20.35 6.42 -6.78
C THR A 40 -19.22 5.62 -6.15
N GLU A 41 -17.98 6.12 -6.26
CA GLU A 41 -16.80 5.49 -5.63
C GLU A 41 -16.99 5.27 -4.13
N PHE A 42 -17.59 6.25 -3.44
CA PHE A 42 -17.90 6.14 -2.02
C PHE A 42 -18.88 5.00 -1.71
N LYS A 43 -19.94 4.86 -2.53
CA LYS A 43 -20.92 3.78 -2.35
C LYS A 43 -20.29 2.42 -2.63
N PHE A 44 -19.44 2.31 -3.65
CA PHE A 44 -18.70 1.08 -3.93
C PHE A 44 -17.75 0.73 -2.78
N ASP A 45 -16.97 1.69 -2.28
CA ASP A 45 -16.09 1.47 -1.13
C ASP A 45 -16.85 0.97 0.11
N LEU A 46 -18.04 1.53 0.38
CA LEU A 46 -18.88 1.13 1.51
C LEU A 46 -19.38 -0.32 1.38
N THR A 47 -19.76 -0.78 0.18
CA THR A 47 -20.23 -2.17 0.00
C THR A 47 -19.13 -3.19 0.27
N LEU A 48 -17.85 -2.82 0.05
CA LEU A 48 -16.72 -3.69 0.34
C LEU A 48 -16.57 -3.99 1.83
N ASN A 49 -17.03 -3.11 2.74
CA ASN A 49 -16.94 -3.33 4.19
C ASN A 49 -17.57 -4.67 4.60
N TYR A 50 -18.72 -5.02 4.00
CA TYR A 50 -19.46 -6.25 4.26
C TYR A 50 -18.85 -7.50 3.60
N LYS A 51 -17.77 -7.33 2.82
CA LYS A 51 -17.05 -8.44 2.17
C LYS A 51 -15.74 -8.78 2.89
N ILE A 52 -15.24 -7.88 3.73
CA ILE A 52 -13.95 -8.04 4.43
C ILE A 52 -13.94 -9.29 5.31
N ALA A 53 -15.02 -9.54 6.07
CA ALA A 53 -15.09 -10.72 6.95
C ALA A 53 -14.84 -12.03 6.18
N SER A 54 -15.47 -12.19 5.01
CA SER A 54 -15.29 -13.36 4.14
C SER A 54 -13.87 -13.45 3.57
N VAL A 55 -13.27 -12.32 3.19
CA VAL A 55 -11.88 -12.27 2.71
C VAL A 55 -10.92 -12.70 3.82
N ILE A 56 -11.08 -12.17 5.04
CA ILE A 56 -10.24 -12.52 6.19
C ILE A 56 -10.40 -14.00 6.52
N GLN A 57 -11.62 -14.52 6.59
CA GLN A 57 -11.88 -15.93 6.86
C GLN A 57 -11.20 -16.86 5.83
N THR A 58 -11.13 -16.44 4.58
CA THR A 58 -10.58 -17.24 3.48
C THR A 58 -9.05 -17.24 3.44
N TYR A 59 -8.41 -16.10 3.75
CA TYR A 59 -6.98 -15.89 3.44
C TYR A 59 -6.09 -15.60 4.65
N SER A 60 -6.65 -15.43 5.86
CA SER A 60 -5.84 -15.03 7.02
C SER A 60 -5.17 -16.19 7.75
N ASP A 61 -5.66 -17.42 7.60
CA ASP A 61 -5.24 -18.57 8.42
C ASP A 61 -5.25 -18.28 9.93
N GLN A 62 -6.19 -17.44 10.40
CA GLN A 62 -6.27 -16.95 11.79
C GLN A 62 -5.00 -16.19 12.26
N LYS A 63 -4.23 -15.63 11.33
CA LYS A 63 -3.03 -14.82 11.59
C LYS A 63 -3.30 -13.32 11.39
N PRO A 64 -2.40 -12.45 11.90
CA PRO A 64 -2.59 -11.00 11.84
C PRO A 64 -2.86 -10.48 10.43
N THR A 65 -3.88 -9.64 10.33
CA THR A 65 -4.37 -9.05 9.09
C THR A 65 -4.27 -7.53 9.13
N LEU A 66 -3.74 -6.94 8.07
CA LEU A 66 -3.68 -5.50 7.85
C LEU A 66 -4.57 -5.10 6.67
N VAL A 67 -5.54 -4.21 6.91
CA VAL A 67 -6.51 -3.78 5.90
C VAL A 67 -6.30 -2.30 5.57
N PHE A 68 -5.87 -2.00 4.36
CA PHE A 68 -5.74 -0.63 3.85
C PHE A 68 -7.08 -0.11 3.35
N CYS A 69 -7.46 1.11 3.75
CA CYS A 69 -8.66 1.81 3.30
C CYS A 69 -8.32 3.22 2.80
N ALA A 70 -9.17 3.74 1.91
CA ALA A 70 -8.97 5.04 1.26
C ALA A 70 -8.98 6.26 2.19
N THR A 71 -9.74 6.23 3.29
CA THR A 71 -9.97 7.42 4.12
C THR A 71 -9.94 7.13 5.61
N ARG A 72 -9.66 8.17 6.42
CA ARG A 72 -9.68 8.10 7.89
C ARG A 72 -11.05 7.68 8.44
N LYS A 73 -12.14 8.16 7.82
CA LYS A 73 -13.49 7.74 8.19
C LYS A 73 -13.78 6.30 7.73
N GLY A 74 -13.26 5.92 6.57
CA GLY A 74 -13.38 4.57 6.02
C GLY A 74 -12.77 3.51 6.93
N VAL A 75 -11.58 3.74 7.50
CA VAL A 75 -10.96 2.78 8.45
C VAL A 75 -11.83 2.56 9.70
N GLN A 76 -12.40 3.63 10.25
CA GLN A 76 -13.26 3.54 11.44
C GLN A 76 -14.55 2.78 11.12
N GLN A 77 -15.20 3.12 10.00
CA GLN A 77 -16.44 2.47 9.56
C GLN A 77 -16.24 0.98 9.26
N ALA A 78 -15.18 0.63 8.53
CA ALA A 78 -14.88 -0.75 8.17
C ALA A 78 -14.57 -1.59 9.41
N ALA A 79 -13.82 -1.05 10.37
CA ALA A 79 -13.54 -1.71 11.65
C ALA A 79 -14.84 -1.96 12.46
N SER A 80 -15.72 -0.96 12.56
CA SER A 80 -17.01 -1.11 13.25
C SER A 80 -17.95 -2.12 12.60
N VAL A 81 -17.90 -2.28 11.27
CA VAL A 81 -18.66 -3.32 10.56
C VAL A 81 -18.06 -4.69 10.86
N LEU A 82 -16.74 -4.84 10.78
CA LEU A 82 -16.08 -6.14 10.99
C LEU A 82 -16.35 -6.74 12.38
N VAL A 83 -16.35 -5.92 13.44
CA VAL A 83 -16.61 -6.38 14.82
C VAL A 83 -18.01 -7.00 14.99
N LYS A 84 -18.97 -6.57 14.18
CA LYS A 84 -20.34 -7.12 14.17
C LYS A 84 -20.43 -8.42 13.38
N ASP A 85 -19.68 -8.51 12.29
CA ASP A 85 -19.79 -9.60 11.30
C ASP A 85 -18.82 -10.76 11.58
N ALA A 86 -17.75 -10.54 12.36
CA ALA A 86 -16.72 -11.54 12.63
C ALA A 86 -16.35 -11.60 14.11
N LYS A 87 -16.05 -12.81 14.58
CA LYS A 87 -15.47 -13.07 15.90
C LYS A 87 -14.12 -13.78 15.73
N PHE A 88 -13.11 -13.27 16.42
CA PHE A 88 -11.75 -13.79 16.36
C PHE A 88 -11.47 -14.68 17.57
N THR A 89 -10.84 -15.82 17.32
CA THR A 89 -10.38 -16.72 18.38
C THR A 89 -9.17 -16.08 19.06
N MET A 90 -9.30 -15.79 20.36
CA MET A 90 -8.25 -15.18 21.18
C MET A 90 -8.16 -15.91 22.51
N THR A 91 -6.94 -16.10 23.02
CA THR A 91 -6.74 -16.72 24.34
C THR A 91 -7.25 -15.80 25.46
N VAL A 92 -7.46 -16.35 26.65
CA VAL A 92 -7.91 -15.58 27.81
C VAL A 92 -6.87 -14.50 28.16
N GLU A 93 -5.59 -14.83 28.10
CA GLU A 93 -4.48 -13.93 28.37
C GLU A 93 -4.41 -12.82 27.33
N GLN A 94 -4.63 -13.15 26.05
CA GLN A 94 -4.68 -12.17 24.96
C GLN A 94 -5.83 -11.18 25.17
N LYS A 95 -7.03 -11.66 25.52
CA LYS A 95 -8.18 -10.81 25.84
C LYS A 95 -7.90 -9.88 27.04
N GLN A 96 -7.25 -10.40 28.09
CA GLN A 96 -6.86 -9.58 29.24
C GLN A 96 -5.84 -8.49 28.86
N ARG A 97 -4.87 -8.78 27.99
CA ARG A 97 -3.93 -7.77 27.47
C ARG A 97 -4.65 -6.72 26.64
N LEU A 98 -5.55 -7.12 25.74
CA LEU A 98 -6.38 -6.19 24.96
C LEU A 98 -7.24 -5.29 25.85
N GLN A 99 -7.83 -5.81 26.93
CA GLN A 99 -8.57 -5.00 27.90
C GLN A 99 -7.68 -3.95 28.59
N LYS A 100 -6.44 -4.32 28.95
CA LYS A 100 -5.48 -3.37 29.53
C LYS A 100 -5.08 -2.29 28.53
N TYR A 101 -4.82 -2.65 27.28
CA TYR A 101 -4.56 -1.68 26.22
C TYR A 101 -5.76 -0.75 26.02
N ALA A 102 -6.97 -1.30 25.96
CA ALA A 102 -8.21 -0.56 25.78
C ALA A 102 -8.44 0.47 26.89
N ALA A 103 -8.13 0.12 28.14
CA ALA A 103 -8.22 1.04 29.29
C ALA A 103 -7.25 2.24 29.20
N SER A 104 -6.16 2.12 28.44
CA SER A 104 -5.18 3.20 28.23
C SER A 104 -5.49 4.12 27.04
N LEU A 105 -6.46 3.76 26.20
CA LEU A 105 -6.85 4.54 25.03
C LEU A 105 -7.72 5.75 25.40
N ARG A 106 -7.55 6.84 24.66
CA ARG A 106 -8.38 8.04 24.80
C ARG A 106 -9.59 8.03 23.88
N ASP A 107 -9.45 7.50 22.67
CA ASP A 107 -10.57 7.33 21.74
C ASP A 107 -11.55 6.26 22.26
N SER A 108 -12.75 6.68 22.63
CA SER A 108 -13.79 5.80 23.16
C SER A 108 -14.23 4.75 22.13
N LYS A 109 -14.34 5.11 20.86
CA LYS A 109 -14.78 4.17 19.81
C LYS A 109 -13.71 3.11 19.56
N LEU A 110 -12.44 3.50 19.58
CA LEU A 110 -11.33 2.57 19.44
C LEU A 110 -11.28 1.60 20.62
N ARG A 111 -11.49 2.10 21.84
CA ARG A 111 -11.57 1.26 23.06
C ARG A 111 -12.65 0.18 22.95
N ASP A 112 -13.82 0.54 22.42
CA ASP A 112 -14.97 -0.37 22.32
C ASP A 112 -14.72 -1.51 21.32
N ILE A 113 -13.95 -1.26 20.25
CA ILE A 113 -13.66 -2.29 19.24
C ILE A 113 -12.38 -3.09 19.53
N LEU A 114 -11.41 -2.52 20.28
CA LEU A 114 -10.12 -3.15 20.53
C LEU A 114 -10.27 -4.48 21.30
N ILE A 115 -11.23 -4.54 22.21
CA ILE A 115 -11.53 -5.73 23.02
C ILE A 115 -12.02 -6.93 22.18
N ASP A 116 -12.58 -6.66 21.00
CA ASP A 116 -13.00 -7.69 20.03
C ASP A 116 -11.85 -8.10 19.09
N GLY A 117 -10.63 -7.58 19.28
CA GLY A 117 -9.46 -7.91 18.47
C GLY A 117 -9.38 -7.14 17.15
N VAL A 118 -10.07 -6.01 17.05
CA VAL A 118 -10.05 -5.14 15.86
C VAL A 118 -9.68 -3.72 16.26
N ALA A 119 -8.78 -3.08 15.51
CA ALA A 119 -8.44 -1.67 15.71
C ALA A 119 -8.35 -0.92 14.38
N TYR A 120 -8.25 0.41 14.45
CA TYR A 120 -7.89 1.26 13.32
C TYR A 120 -6.67 2.12 13.63
N HIS A 121 -5.95 2.52 12.58
CA HIS A 121 -4.81 3.43 12.59
C HIS A 121 -4.95 4.47 11.49
N HIS A 122 -4.81 5.75 11.84
CA HIS A 122 -4.68 6.81 10.85
C HIS A 122 -3.95 8.03 11.43
N ALA A 123 -3.43 8.90 10.55
CA ALA A 123 -2.66 10.09 10.95
C ALA A 123 -3.40 11.05 11.90
N GLY A 124 -4.74 11.07 11.86
CA GLY A 124 -5.56 11.90 12.78
C GLY A 124 -5.74 11.34 14.19
N MET A 125 -5.19 10.17 14.53
CA MET A 125 -5.27 9.61 15.89
C MET A 125 -4.25 10.26 16.81
N GLU A 126 -4.56 10.29 18.10
CA GLU A 126 -3.59 10.71 19.10
C GLU A 126 -2.35 9.82 19.07
N LEU A 127 -1.17 10.42 19.25
CA LEU A 127 0.10 9.70 19.22
C LEU A 127 0.17 8.60 20.29
N SER A 128 -0.42 8.82 21.48
CA SER A 128 -0.50 7.80 22.53
C SER A 128 -1.26 6.56 22.05
N ASP A 129 -2.44 6.77 21.46
CA ASP A 129 -3.32 5.71 21.00
C ASP A 129 -2.69 4.95 19.83
N ARG A 130 -2.02 5.66 18.91
CA ARG A 130 -1.24 5.04 17.82
C ARG A 130 -0.18 4.08 18.35
N LYS A 131 0.62 4.50 19.33
CA LYS A 131 1.66 3.66 19.94
C LYS A 131 1.10 2.41 20.60
N VAL A 132 -0.07 2.51 21.24
CA VAL A 132 -0.74 1.37 21.87
C VAL A 132 -1.20 0.37 20.80
N VAL A 133 -1.86 0.84 19.73
CA VAL A 133 -2.32 -0.01 18.63
C VAL A 133 -1.16 -0.66 17.88
N GLU A 134 -0.13 0.11 17.55
CA GLU A 134 1.09 -0.39 16.90
C GLU A 134 1.73 -1.51 17.74
N ARG A 135 1.92 -1.28 19.04
CA ARG A 135 2.48 -2.28 19.95
C ARG A 135 1.62 -3.53 20.01
N ALA A 136 0.30 -3.39 20.18
CA ALA A 136 -0.63 -4.51 20.26
C ALA A 136 -0.61 -5.37 18.98
N PHE A 137 -0.47 -4.74 17.81
CA PHE A 137 -0.34 -5.45 16.53
C PHE A 137 1.01 -6.14 16.38
N THR A 138 2.12 -5.45 16.69
CA THR A 138 3.47 -6.01 16.55
C THR A 138 3.70 -7.23 17.43
N VAL A 139 3.15 -7.26 18.66
CA VAL A 139 3.28 -8.42 19.55
C VAL A 139 2.31 -9.55 19.23
N GLY A 140 1.41 -9.38 18.24
CA GLY A 140 0.44 -10.37 17.83
C GLY A 140 -0.82 -10.46 18.70
N ASP A 141 -1.03 -9.51 19.61
CA ASP A 141 -2.24 -9.45 20.44
C ASP A 141 -3.46 -8.99 19.64
N LEU A 142 -3.26 -8.21 18.58
CA LEU A 142 -4.33 -7.66 17.75
C LEU A 142 -4.47 -8.45 16.42
N PRO A 143 -5.56 -9.23 16.24
CA PRO A 143 -5.82 -9.98 15.01
C PRO A 143 -5.96 -9.11 13.75
N VAL A 144 -6.72 -8.01 13.81
CA VAL A 144 -7.01 -7.20 12.61
C VAL A 144 -6.78 -5.72 12.87
N LEU A 145 -6.00 -5.09 11.98
CA LEU A 145 -5.76 -3.67 11.98
C LEU A 145 -6.21 -3.03 10.66
N PHE A 146 -7.09 -2.04 10.75
CA PHE A 146 -7.45 -1.18 9.63
C PHE A 146 -6.55 0.04 9.58
N THR A 147 -6.08 0.44 8.41
CA THR A 147 -5.22 1.62 8.27
C THR A 147 -5.44 2.39 6.99
N THR A 148 -5.08 3.67 6.97
CA THR A 148 -4.96 4.43 5.72
C THR A 148 -3.69 4.06 4.95
N SER A 149 -3.68 4.31 3.64
CA SER A 149 -2.51 4.05 2.77
C SER A 149 -1.24 4.72 3.27
N THR A 150 -1.33 5.88 3.92
CA THR A 150 -0.16 6.59 4.50
C THR A 150 0.68 5.75 5.47
N LEU A 151 0.14 4.69 6.07
CA LEU A 151 0.92 3.78 6.93
C LEU A 151 1.91 2.91 6.13
N SER A 152 1.66 2.70 4.83
CA SER A 152 2.60 2.01 3.95
C SER A 152 3.94 2.74 3.86
N MET A 153 3.98 4.03 4.23
CA MET A 153 5.18 4.86 4.29
C MET A 153 5.49 5.21 5.75
N GLY A 154 6.51 4.57 6.34
CA GLY A 154 7.10 5.04 7.60
C GLY A 154 6.79 4.26 8.90
N VAL A 155 5.99 3.18 8.87
CA VAL A 155 5.84 2.27 10.03
C VAL A 155 5.98 0.81 9.58
N ASN A 156 6.77 0.01 10.32
CA ASN A 156 6.97 -1.39 10.02
C ASN A 156 5.98 -2.29 10.76
N LEU A 157 4.76 -2.42 10.23
CA LEU A 157 3.73 -3.35 10.71
C LEU A 157 3.48 -4.45 9.66
N PRO A 158 4.34 -5.48 9.58
CA PRO A 158 4.11 -6.59 8.68
C PRO A 158 2.95 -7.46 9.18
N ALA A 159 2.17 -8.01 8.25
CA ALA A 159 1.00 -8.84 8.54
C ALA A 159 1.03 -10.11 7.69
N HIS A 160 0.41 -11.20 8.15
CA HIS A 160 0.30 -12.41 7.32
C HIS A 160 -0.60 -12.17 6.11
N LEU A 161 -1.74 -11.52 6.35
CA LEU A 161 -2.68 -11.09 5.32
C LEU A 161 -2.66 -9.57 5.19
N VAL A 162 -2.46 -9.07 3.97
CA VAL A 162 -2.75 -7.68 3.62
C VAL A 162 -3.97 -7.63 2.73
N VAL A 163 -4.91 -6.75 3.04
CA VAL A 163 -6.08 -6.48 2.20
C VAL A 163 -6.06 -5.01 1.77
N ILE A 164 -6.08 -4.75 0.47
CA ILE A 164 -6.27 -3.41 -0.09
C ILE A 164 -7.76 -3.27 -0.41
N LYS A 165 -8.48 -2.53 0.45
CA LYS A 165 -9.92 -2.28 0.30
C LYS A 165 -10.14 -1.10 -0.65
N SER A 166 -10.72 -1.40 -1.81
CA SER A 166 -10.84 -0.48 -2.94
C SER A 166 -9.49 -0.09 -3.53
N THR A 167 -9.53 0.28 -4.80
CA THR A 167 -8.36 0.72 -5.58
C THR A 167 -8.39 2.21 -5.90
N MET A 168 -9.40 2.91 -5.38
CA MET A 168 -9.55 4.36 -5.48
C MET A 168 -9.32 4.99 -4.11
N HIS A 169 -8.75 6.18 -4.11
CA HIS A 169 -8.54 6.99 -2.92
C HIS A 169 -8.90 8.44 -3.16
N TYR A 170 -9.07 9.19 -2.07
CA TYR A 170 -9.45 10.59 -2.14
C TYR A 170 -8.22 11.47 -1.93
N ALA A 171 -7.80 12.16 -2.99
CA ALA A 171 -6.65 13.04 -3.02
C ALA A 171 -6.98 14.31 -3.82
N GLY A 172 -6.44 15.46 -3.39
CA GLY A 172 -6.64 16.73 -4.12
C GLY A 172 -8.09 17.17 -4.31
N GLY A 173 -9.03 16.69 -3.48
CA GLY A 173 -10.45 17.01 -3.59
C GLY A 173 -11.26 16.06 -4.49
N MET A 174 -10.61 15.07 -5.11
CA MET A 174 -11.23 14.15 -6.07
C MET A 174 -10.91 12.69 -5.75
N PHE A 175 -11.68 11.76 -6.31
CA PHE A 175 -11.31 10.36 -6.27
C PHE A 175 -10.39 10.04 -7.44
N GLU A 176 -9.22 9.49 -7.13
CA GLU A 176 -8.27 9.01 -8.11
C GLU A 176 -7.79 7.60 -7.74
N GLU A 177 -7.27 6.89 -8.74
CA GLU A 177 -6.77 5.55 -8.56
C GLU A 177 -5.43 5.58 -7.80
N TYR A 178 -5.17 4.57 -6.98
CA TYR A 178 -3.84 4.43 -6.39
C TYR A 178 -2.79 4.26 -7.49
N SER A 179 -1.61 4.85 -7.28
CA SER A 179 -0.48 4.56 -8.15
C SER A 179 -0.04 3.10 -8.00
N GLU A 180 0.60 2.54 -9.03
CA GLU A 180 1.22 1.22 -8.94
C GLU A 180 2.19 1.13 -7.75
N THR A 181 2.96 2.20 -7.52
CA THR A 181 3.88 2.28 -6.38
C THR A 181 3.14 2.14 -5.05
N ASP A 182 2.02 2.84 -4.86
CA ASP A 182 1.24 2.75 -3.62
C ASP A 182 0.72 1.34 -3.37
N ILE A 183 0.21 0.69 -4.43
CA ILE A 183 -0.25 -0.71 -4.37
C ILE A 183 0.90 -1.63 -3.98
N LEU A 184 2.05 -1.53 -4.64
CA LEU A 184 3.22 -2.35 -4.34
C LEU A 184 3.76 -2.11 -2.91
N GLN A 185 3.74 -0.86 -2.41
CA GLN A 185 4.14 -0.54 -1.04
C GLN A 185 3.18 -1.15 -0.01
N MET A 186 1.87 -1.12 -0.27
CA MET A 186 0.87 -1.77 0.59
C MET A 186 1.07 -3.30 0.60
N ILE A 187 1.24 -3.92 -0.57
CA ILE A 187 1.50 -5.36 -0.72
C ILE A 187 2.81 -5.78 -0.06
N GLY A 188 3.82 -4.90 -0.07
CA GLY A 188 5.09 -5.12 0.60
C GLY A 188 4.96 -5.41 2.11
N ARG A 189 3.85 -5.02 2.74
CA ARG A 189 3.54 -5.31 4.14
C ARG A 189 3.06 -6.73 4.40
N ALA A 190 2.74 -7.51 3.37
CA ALA A 190 2.36 -8.91 3.51
C ALA A 190 3.60 -9.77 3.74
N GLY A 191 3.66 -10.49 4.85
CA GLY A 191 4.76 -11.36 5.24
C GLY A 191 5.52 -10.82 6.43
N ARG A 192 5.60 -11.64 7.47
CA ARG A 192 6.35 -11.39 8.69
C ARG A 192 7.58 -12.30 8.69
N PRO A 193 8.75 -11.82 8.27
CA PRO A 193 9.99 -12.59 8.35
C PRO A 193 10.15 -13.15 9.76
N GLN A 194 10.66 -14.38 9.89
CA GLN A 194 10.80 -15.14 11.14
C GLN A 194 9.50 -15.77 11.70
N PHE A 195 8.31 -15.27 11.33
CA PHE A 195 7.04 -15.80 11.82
C PHE A 195 6.24 -16.58 10.77
N ASP A 196 6.35 -16.18 9.51
CA ASP A 196 5.59 -16.74 8.41
C ASP A 196 6.52 -17.26 7.29
N SER A 197 6.19 -18.40 6.71
CA SER A 197 6.80 -18.93 5.47
C SER A 197 6.08 -18.43 4.22
N THR A 198 4.78 -18.19 4.33
CA THR A 198 3.90 -17.68 3.28
C THR A 198 3.09 -16.50 3.81
N ALA A 199 2.65 -15.65 2.90
CA ALA A 199 1.77 -14.53 3.17
C ALA A 199 0.85 -14.27 1.98
N THR A 200 -0.27 -13.59 2.23
CA THR A 200 -1.26 -13.32 1.20
C THR A 200 -1.52 -11.82 1.11
N ALA A 201 -1.57 -11.29 -0.10
CA ALA A 201 -2.05 -9.94 -0.38
C ALA A 201 -3.29 -10.03 -1.27
N VAL A 202 -4.39 -9.40 -0.83
CA VAL A 202 -5.67 -9.38 -1.53
C VAL A 202 -6.00 -7.96 -1.95
N ILE A 203 -6.19 -7.72 -3.24
CA ILE A 203 -6.77 -6.48 -3.77
C ILE A 203 -8.26 -6.67 -3.98
N MET A 204 -9.06 -5.80 -3.37
CA MET A 204 -10.49 -5.72 -3.62
C MET A 204 -10.76 -4.56 -4.58
N THR A 205 -11.15 -4.87 -5.81
CA THR A 205 -11.34 -3.88 -6.88
C THR A 205 -12.65 -4.11 -7.63
N ARG A 206 -12.99 -3.21 -8.55
CA ARG A 206 -14.14 -3.38 -9.45
C ARG A 206 -13.89 -4.52 -10.42
N LEU A 207 -14.94 -5.23 -10.81
CA LEU A 207 -14.83 -6.30 -11.80
C LEU A 207 -14.20 -5.81 -13.12
N SER A 208 -14.51 -4.57 -13.52
CA SER A 208 -13.95 -3.93 -14.73
C SER A 208 -12.45 -3.66 -14.67
N THR A 209 -11.88 -3.43 -13.48
CA THR A 209 -10.45 -3.13 -13.31
C THR A 209 -9.65 -4.33 -12.77
N ARG A 210 -10.29 -5.47 -12.54
CA ARG A 210 -9.64 -6.69 -12.02
C ARG A 210 -8.42 -7.08 -12.85
N GLU A 211 -8.57 -7.16 -14.17
CA GLU A 211 -7.50 -7.61 -15.06
C GLU A 211 -6.30 -6.66 -15.05
N LYS A 212 -6.56 -5.35 -14.98
CA LYS A 212 -5.52 -4.32 -14.82
C LYS A 212 -4.67 -4.59 -13.57
N TYR A 213 -5.30 -4.86 -12.43
CA TYR A 213 -4.56 -5.16 -11.21
C TYR A 213 -3.83 -6.49 -11.26
N ILE A 214 -4.36 -7.50 -11.96
CA ILE A 214 -3.62 -8.76 -12.18
C ILE A 214 -2.32 -8.49 -12.95
N GLN A 215 -2.38 -7.65 -13.99
CA GLN A 215 -1.21 -7.26 -14.78
C GLN A 215 -0.18 -6.48 -13.95
N ILE A 216 -0.63 -5.49 -13.17
CA ILE A 216 0.24 -4.74 -12.24
C ILE A 216 0.98 -5.70 -11.30
N LEU A 217 0.29 -6.70 -10.75
CA LEU A 217 0.91 -7.66 -9.81
C LEU A 217 1.86 -8.65 -10.46
N ALA A 218 1.77 -8.84 -11.77
CA ALA A 218 2.72 -9.63 -12.54
C ALA A 218 4.06 -8.90 -12.74
N CYS A 219 4.14 -7.60 -12.44
CA CYS A 219 5.36 -6.77 -12.53
C CYS A 219 6.06 -6.90 -13.89
N THR A 220 5.28 -6.93 -14.98
CA THR A 220 5.81 -7.04 -16.35
C THR A 220 6.18 -5.70 -16.97
N ASP A 221 5.76 -4.60 -16.35
CA ASP A 221 5.84 -3.27 -16.95
C ASP A 221 7.25 -2.69 -16.84
N THR A 222 7.68 -2.06 -17.93
CA THR A 222 8.99 -1.41 -17.98
C THR A 222 8.87 0.00 -17.42
N VAL A 223 9.76 0.36 -16.50
CA VAL A 223 9.82 1.72 -15.96
C VAL A 223 10.18 2.73 -17.05
N GLU A 224 9.28 3.67 -17.30
CA GLU A 224 9.46 4.80 -18.22
C GLU A 224 9.81 6.10 -17.47
N SER A 225 10.42 7.06 -18.18
CA SER A 225 10.72 8.38 -17.64
C SER A 225 9.53 9.32 -17.78
N SER A 226 9.23 10.10 -16.74
CA SER A 226 8.24 11.18 -16.80
C SER A 226 8.88 12.57 -16.90
N LEU A 227 10.20 12.66 -17.11
CA LEU A 227 10.94 13.92 -17.10
C LEU A 227 10.45 14.90 -18.18
N HIS A 228 10.06 14.39 -19.35
CA HIS A 228 9.54 15.19 -20.47
C HIS A 228 8.31 16.03 -20.09
N ARG A 229 7.53 15.62 -19.08
CA ARG A 229 6.33 16.34 -18.62
C ARG A 229 6.63 17.58 -17.79
N HIS A 230 7.82 17.64 -17.19
CA HIS A 230 8.25 18.73 -16.30
C HIS A 230 9.65 19.25 -16.69
N LEU A 231 10.02 19.09 -17.96
CA LEU A 231 11.38 19.35 -18.43
C LEU A 231 11.75 20.84 -18.29
N ILE A 232 10.77 21.72 -18.47
CA ILE A 232 10.94 23.18 -18.39
C ILE A 232 11.40 23.57 -16.98
N GLU A 233 10.74 23.03 -15.96
CA GLU A 233 11.03 23.30 -14.56
C GLU A 233 12.43 22.83 -14.17
N HIS A 234 12.82 21.62 -14.61
CA HIS A 234 14.15 21.07 -14.35
C HIS A 234 15.26 21.83 -15.08
N LEU A 235 15.06 22.16 -16.37
CA LEU A 235 16.04 22.96 -17.13
C LEU A 235 16.23 24.35 -16.51
N ASN A 236 15.13 25.00 -16.12
CA ASN A 236 15.20 26.31 -15.47
C ASN A 236 15.99 26.25 -14.15
N ALA A 237 15.80 25.20 -13.35
CA ALA A 237 16.58 25.01 -12.12
C ALA A 237 18.09 24.89 -12.41
N GLU A 238 18.47 24.09 -13.41
CA GLU A 238 19.88 23.90 -13.77
C GLU A 238 20.53 25.13 -14.41
N ILE A 239 19.75 25.97 -15.11
CA ILE A 239 20.21 27.27 -15.63
C ILE A 239 20.49 28.24 -14.47
N VAL A 240 19.58 28.31 -13.49
CA VAL A 240 19.74 29.16 -12.30
C VAL A 240 20.90 28.69 -11.42
N LEU A 241 21.15 27.39 -11.34
CA LEU A 241 22.32 26.81 -10.66
C LEU A 241 23.63 26.99 -11.43
N HIS A 242 23.57 27.55 -12.64
CA HIS A 242 24.70 27.70 -13.56
C HIS A 242 25.35 26.37 -14.00
N THR A 243 24.64 25.25 -13.85
CA THR A 243 25.04 23.96 -14.44
C THR A 243 24.91 24.00 -15.96
N ILE A 244 23.80 24.56 -16.46
CA ILE A 244 23.53 24.71 -17.89
C ILE A 244 23.76 26.18 -18.27
N THR A 245 24.84 26.44 -19.01
CA THR A 245 25.18 27.79 -19.47
C THR A 245 24.83 28.05 -20.93
N ASP A 246 24.62 27.00 -21.71
CA ASP A 246 24.28 27.07 -23.13
C ASP A 246 23.51 25.82 -23.61
N VAL A 247 23.08 25.85 -24.87
CA VAL A 247 22.27 24.80 -25.49
C VAL A 247 23.04 23.48 -25.63
N ASN A 248 24.34 23.49 -25.86
CA ASN A 248 25.13 22.26 -25.98
C ASN A 248 25.20 21.53 -24.64
N ILE A 249 25.44 22.28 -23.56
CA ILE A 249 25.43 21.71 -22.20
C ILE A 249 24.02 21.21 -21.84
N ALA A 250 22.97 21.91 -22.26
CA ALA A 250 21.59 21.43 -22.05
C ALA A 250 21.36 20.07 -22.73
N LEU A 251 21.86 19.88 -23.95
CA LEU A 251 21.76 18.60 -24.66
C LEU A 251 22.57 17.49 -23.97
N GLU A 252 23.77 17.80 -23.47
CA GLU A 252 24.57 16.85 -22.68
C GLU A 252 23.89 16.48 -21.37
N TRP A 253 23.29 17.45 -20.69
CA TRP A 253 22.49 17.21 -19.50
C TRP A 253 21.33 16.27 -19.82
N ILE A 254 20.55 16.51 -20.87
CA ILE A 254 19.46 15.59 -21.28
C ILE A 254 20.01 14.17 -21.55
N ARG A 255 21.17 14.03 -22.20
CA ARG A 255 21.79 12.71 -22.48
C ARG A 255 22.13 11.92 -21.22
N SER A 256 22.40 12.60 -20.11
CA SER A 256 22.66 11.97 -18.80
C SER A 256 21.39 11.48 -18.08
N THR A 257 20.20 11.74 -18.62
CA THR A 257 18.93 11.40 -17.96
C THR A 257 18.40 10.03 -18.37
N LEU A 258 17.55 9.44 -17.53
CA LEU A 258 16.79 8.23 -17.89
C LEU A 258 15.89 8.46 -19.13
N LEU A 259 15.43 9.70 -19.35
CA LEU A 259 14.61 10.07 -20.51
C LEU A 259 15.34 9.75 -21.82
N TYR A 260 16.61 10.12 -21.94
CA TYR A 260 17.40 9.87 -23.16
C TYR A 260 17.47 8.37 -23.47
N ILE A 261 17.84 7.55 -22.48
CA ILE A 261 17.95 6.09 -22.67
C ILE A 261 16.61 5.46 -23.03
N ARG A 262 15.51 5.91 -22.42
CA ARG A 262 14.17 5.37 -22.71
C ARG A 262 13.64 5.84 -24.06
N ALA A 263 13.86 7.10 -24.44
CA ALA A 263 13.47 7.62 -25.75
C ALA A 263 14.18 6.88 -26.89
N LEU A 264 15.43 6.44 -26.70
CA LEU A 264 16.12 5.59 -27.68
C LEU A 264 15.54 4.17 -27.78
N LYS A 265 15.05 3.61 -26.68
CA LYS A 265 14.54 2.22 -26.63
C LYS A 265 13.05 2.10 -26.96
N ASN A 266 12.26 3.13 -26.67
CA ASN A 266 10.82 3.18 -26.89
C ASN A 266 10.40 4.58 -27.40
N PRO A 267 10.79 4.97 -28.63
CA PRO A 267 10.54 6.32 -29.13
C PRO A 267 9.05 6.66 -29.21
N SER A 268 8.19 5.70 -29.55
CA SER A 268 6.74 5.91 -29.71
C SER A 268 6.00 6.31 -28.43
N HIS A 269 6.64 6.16 -27.26
CA HIS A 269 6.06 6.55 -25.97
C HIS A 269 6.26 8.05 -25.65
N TYR A 270 7.24 8.72 -26.27
CA TYR A 270 7.66 10.09 -25.97
C TYR A 270 7.37 11.04 -27.13
#